data_AF-U9STQ8-F1
#
_entry.id   AF-U9STQ8-F1
#
_cell.length_a   1.000
_cell.length_b   1.000
_cell.length_c   1.000
_cell.angle_alpha   90.00
_cell.angle_beta   90.00
_cell.angle_gamma   90.00
#
_symmetry.space_group_name_H-M   'P 1'
#
loop_
_entity.id
_entity.type
_entity.pdbx_description
1 polymer ?
#
loop_
_entity_poly.entity_id
_entity_poly.type
_entity_poly.pdbx_seq_one_letter_code
_entity_poly.pdbx_strand_id
1 'polypeptide(L)'
;MVTLILIKQIQYASPNYELLINFLEINGNNLKEFYIGDIIGETIANYCSNLIKLSTGFKNDELETLKEVFIGCQNLENCMKSKLLPEELESFFINWKNRTSKKSLSLMVINNGIDVNEIRSY
;
A
#
# COMPACT_ATOMS: atom_id res chain seq x y z
N MET A 1 16.33 -18.88 -5.90
CA MET A 1 17.00 -17.58 -6.06
C MET A 1 16.62 -16.99 -7.41
N VAL A 2 15.33 -16.64 -7.56
CA VAL A 2 14.78 -16.05 -8.78
C VAL A 2 13.77 -15.00 -8.30
N THR A 3 13.78 -13.82 -8.91
CA THR A 3 12.75 -12.78 -8.77
C THR A 3 12.74 -11.92 -7.48
N LEU A 4 13.87 -11.34 -7.09
CA LEU A 4 13.90 -10.18 -6.16
C LEU A 4 14.50 -8.91 -6.78
N ILE A 5 15.09 -9.01 -7.97
CA ILE A 5 15.90 -7.93 -8.56
C ILE A 5 15.07 -6.95 -9.43
N LEU A 6 13.86 -7.32 -9.88
CA LEU A 6 13.03 -6.42 -10.71
C LEU A 6 12.17 -5.41 -9.94
N ILE A 7 11.84 -5.67 -8.67
CA ILE A 7 10.93 -4.80 -7.91
C ILE A 7 11.65 -3.59 -7.31
N LYS A 8 12.94 -3.70 -6.96
CA LYS A 8 13.70 -2.60 -6.34
C LYS A 8 13.94 -1.39 -7.26
N GLN A 9 13.97 -1.57 -8.58
CA GLN A 9 14.26 -0.47 -9.52
C GLN A 9 13.04 0.38 -9.89
N ILE A 10 11.82 -0.04 -9.58
CA ILE A 10 10.59 0.72 -9.90
C ILE A 10 10.36 1.89 -8.90
N GLN A 11 11.13 1.98 -7.82
CA GLN A 11 10.97 3.04 -6.81
C GLN A 11 11.16 4.48 -7.33
N TYR A 12 11.65 4.69 -8.56
CA TYR A 12 11.93 6.02 -9.10
C TYR A 12 11.39 6.31 -10.51
N ALA A 13 10.77 5.32 -11.18
CA ALA A 13 10.12 5.53 -12.46
C ALA A 13 8.70 4.97 -12.38
N SER A 14 7.69 5.85 -12.39
CA SER A 14 6.33 5.38 -12.61
C SER A 14 6.27 4.81 -14.03
N PRO A 15 5.97 3.52 -14.23
CA PRO A 15 5.62 3.04 -15.57
C PRO A 15 4.46 3.88 -16.12
N ASN A 16 4.34 3.97 -17.44
CA ASN A 16 3.14 4.54 -18.05
C ASN A 16 1.91 3.91 -17.40
N TYR A 17 1.02 4.75 -16.86
CA TYR A 17 -0.19 4.36 -16.13
C TYR A 17 -0.98 3.27 -16.86
N GLU A 18 -1.09 3.36 -18.18
CA GLU A 18 -1.81 2.39 -19.01
C GLU A 18 -1.14 1.00 -18.96
N LEU A 19 0.19 0.94 -19.05
CA LEU A 19 0.94 -0.31 -18.97
C LEU A 19 0.83 -0.94 -17.58
N LEU A 20 0.79 -0.13 -16.53
CA LEU A 20 0.61 -0.60 -15.17
C LEU A 20 -0.79 -1.19 -14.96
N ILE A 21 -1.83 -0.51 -15.44
CA ILE A 21 -3.21 -1.00 -15.37
C ILE A 21 -3.31 -2.34 -16.09
N ASN A 22 -2.82 -2.43 -17.33
CA ASN A 22 -2.84 -3.67 -18.11
C ASN A 22 -2.09 -4.81 -17.40
N PHE A 23 -0.95 -4.50 -16.76
CA PHE A 23 -0.23 -5.48 -15.96
C PHE A 23 -1.05 -5.98 -14.78
N LEU A 24 -1.68 -5.09 -14.01
CA LEU A 24 -2.48 -5.43 -12.83
C LEU A 24 -3.76 -6.14 -13.21
N GLU A 25 -4.41 -5.80 -14.32
CA GLU A 25 -5.60 -6.49 -14.82
C GLU A 25 -5.30 -7.97 -15.09
N ILE A 26 -4.16 -8.27 -15.71
CA ILE A 26 -3.76 -9.64 -16.07
C ILE A 26 -3.21 -10.41 -14.87
N ASN A 27 -2.41 -9.75 -14.02
CA ASN A 27 -1.57 -10.43 -13.03
C ASN A 27 -1.98 -10.16 -11.57
N GLY A 28 -2.75 -9.10 -11.31
CA GLY A 28 -2.99 -8.54 -9.98
C GLY A 28 -3.54 -9.55 -8.99
N ASN A 29 -4.46 -10.41 -9.43
CA ASN A 29 -5.08 -11.40 -8.56
C ASN A 29 -4.11 -12.51 -8.13
N ASN A 30 -2.97 -12.65 -8.79
CA ASN A 30 -1.91 -13.59 -8.44
C ASN A 30 -0.80 -12.95 -7.59
N LEU A 31 -0.79 -11.62 -7.48
CA LEU A 31 0.20 -10.91 -6.68
C LEU A 31 -0.02 -11.13 -5.19
N LYS A 32 1.08 -11.39 -4.49
CA LYS A 32 1.12 -11.48 -3.02
C LYS A 32 1.82 -10.27 -2.40
N GLU A 33 2.78 -9.69 -3.11
CA GLU A 33 3.50 -8.50 -2.65
C GLU A 33 3.62 -7.50 -3.80
N PHE A 34 3.37 -6.23 -3.52
CA PHE A 34 3.42 -5.16 -4.52
C PHE A 34 4.01 -3.88 -3.91
N TYR A 35 4.94 -3.25 -4.64
CA TYR A 35 5.70 -2.09 -4.17
C TYR A 35 5.65 -1.01 -5.26
N ILE A 36 5.08 0.16 -4.94
CA ILE A 36 4.86 1.24 -5.91
C ILE A 36 5.02 2.62 -5.25
N GLY A 37 5.58 3.59 -5.96
CA GLY A 37 5.90 4.92 -5.44
C GLY A 37 4.66 5.80 -5.18
N ASP A 38 3.81 5.96 -6.20
CA ASP A 38 2.53 6.67 -6.13
C ASP A 38 1.39 5.70 -6.43
N ILE A 39 0.26 5.91 -5.76
CA ILE A 39 -0.83 4.94 -5.75
C ILE A 39 -1.90 5.25 -6.79
N ILE A 40 -2.50 4.18 -7.33
CA ILE A 40 -3.80 4.22 -7.99
C ILE A 40 -4.69 3.26 -7.19
N GLY A 41 -5.22 3.72 -6.06
CA GLY A 41 -5.83 2.82 -5.08
C GLY A 41 -7.01 2.05 -5.65
N GLU A 42 -7.82 2.70 -6.50
CA GLU A 42 -8.91 2.06 -7.24
C GLU A 42 -8.42 0.86 -8.06
N THR A 43 -7.36 1.02 -8.86
CA THR A 43 -6.79 -0.08 -9.67
C THR A 43 -6.29 -1.22 -8.79
N ILE A 44 -5.58 -0.91 -7.70
CA ILE A 44 -5.08 -1.95 -6.78
C ILE A 44 -6.25 -2.68 -6.11
N ALA A 45 -7.24 -1.94 -5.62
CA ALA A 45 -8.42 -2.49 -4.96
C ALA A 45 -9.19 -3.44 -5.89
N ASN A 46 -9.34 -3.05 -7.16
CA ASN A 46 -10.11 -3.81 -8.15
C ASN A 46 -9.39 -5.07 -8.62
N TYR A 47 -8.07 -5.03 -8.79
CA TYR A 47 -7.34 -6.13 -9.43
C TYR A 47 -6.51 -7.00 -8.47
N CYS A 48 -6.21 -6.54 -7.25
CA CYS A 48 -5.24 -7.19 -6.36
C CYS A 48 -5.87 -7.81 -5.08
N SER A 49 -6.98 -8.54 -5.20
CA SER A 49 -7.73 -9.07 -4.03
C SER A 49 -6.94 -10.02 -3.11
N ASN A 50 -5.92 -10.69 -3.65
CA ASN A 50 -5.08 -11.67 -2.97
C ASN A 50 -3.78 -11.11 -2.39
N LEU A 51 -3.62 -9.78 -2.43
CA LEU A 51 -2.42 -9.09 -2.00
C LEU A 51 -2.25 -9.20 -0.47
N ILE A 52 -1.04 -9.52 -0.05
CA ILE A 52 -0.64 -9.68 1.36
C ILE A 52 0.19 -8.49 1.80
N LYS A 53 1.10 -7.99 0.97
CA LYS A 53 1.94 -6.83 1.29
C LYS A 53 1.81 -5.76 0.23
N LEU A 54 1.53 -4.54 0.68
CA LEU A 54 1.56 -3.35 -0.15
C LEU A 54 2.52 -2.33 0.47
N SER A 55 3.49 -1.90 -0.32
CA SER A 55 4.39 -0.81 0.06
C SER A 55 4.25 0.33 -0.93
N THR A 56 3.67 1.41 -0.46
CA THR A 56 3.52 2.65 -1.21
C THR A 56 3.51 3.84 -0.25
N GLY A 57 3.51 5.06 -0.75
CA GLY A 57 3.29 6.26 0.05
C GLY A 57 1.86 6.75 -0.13
N PHE A 58 1.10 6.89 0.95
CA PHE A 58 -0.15 7.67 0.92
C PHE A 58 0.15 9.11 1.33
N LYS A 59 -0.33 10.06 0.54
CA LYS A 59 -0.40 11.48 0.89
C LYS A 59 -1.59 11.72 1.84
N ASN A 60 -1.54 12.85 2.54
CA ASN A 60 -2.54 13.26 3.52
C ASN A 60 -3.95 13.48 2.94
N ASP A 61 -4.09 13.59 1.63
CA ASP A 61 -5.36 13.75 0.91
C ASP A 61 -5.86 12.45 0.26
N GLU A 62 -5.12 11.35 0.42
CA GLU A 62 -5.39 10.05 -0.21
C GLU A 62 -6.09 9.04 0.73
N LEU A 63 -6.76 9.52 1.80
CA LEU A 63 -7.49 8.65 2.73
C LEU A 63 -8.57 7.81 2.04
N GLU A 64 -9.31 8.37 1.09
CA GLU A 64 -10.34 7.62 0.39
C GLU A 64 -9.74 6.48 -0.43
N THR A 65 -8.60 6.75 -1.06
CA THR A 65 -7.81 5.77 -1.80
C THR A 65 -7.28 4.66 -0.88
N LEU A 66 -6.85 4.99 0.34
CA LEU A 66 -6.48 4.04 1.38
C LEU A 66 -7.66 3.11 1.75
N LYS A 67 -8.86 3.66 1.91
CA LYS A 67 -10.07 2.86 2.20
C LYS A 67 -10.40 1.90 1.08
N GLU A 68 -10.38 2.36 -0.18
CA GLU A 68 -10.64 1.53 -1.36
C GLU A 68 -9.70 0.32 -1.39
N VAL A 69 -8.40 0.56 -1.21
CA VAL A 69 -7.38 -0.51 -1.17
C VAL A 69 -7.69 -1.52 -0.07
N PHE A 70 -8.11 -1.10 1.12
CA PHE A 70 -8.44 -2.05 2.18
C PHE A 70 -9.74 -2.81 1.92
N ILE A 71 -10.70 -2.20 1.24
CA ILE A 71 -11.94 -2.86 0.83
C ILE A 71 -11.64 -3.92 -0.23
N GLY A 72 -10.81 -3.59 -1.24
CA GLY A 72 -10.45 -4.53 -2.31
C GLY A 72 -9.44 -5.61 -1.88
N CYS A 73 -8.44 -5.26 -1.08
CA CYS A 73 -7.36 -6.16 -0.64
C CYS A 73 -7.59 -6.68 0.79
N GLN A 74 -8.61 -7.54 0.97
CA GLN A 74 -9.00 -8.06 2.30
C GLN A 74 -7.92 -8.92 2.99
N ASN A 75 -6.96 -9.44 2.23
CA ASN A 75 -5.87 -10.29 2.73
C ASN A 75 -4.63 -9.50 3.16
N LEU A 76 -4.64 -8.17 3.04
CA LEU A 76 -3.44 -7.36 3.29
C LEU A 76 -3.00 -7.47 4.75
N GLU A 77 -1.75 -7.82 5.02
CA GLU A 77 -1.16 -7.97 6.36
C GLU A 77 -0.18 -6.84 6.68
N ASN A 78 0.44 -6.27 5.65
CA ASN A 78 1.41 -5.20 5.81
C ASN A 78 1.07 -4.07 4.83
N CYS A 79 0.90 -2.87 5.39
CA CYS A 79 0.61 -1.66 4.68
C CYS A 79 1.44 -0.51 5.28
N MET A 80 2.46 -0.10 4.53
CA MET A 80 2.82 1.30 4.29
C MET A 80 3.59 2.14 5.31
N LYS A 81 4.26 3.12 4.68
CA LYS A 81 4.69 4.41 5.21
C LYS A 81 3.62 5.42 4.81
N SER A 82 2.91 6.00 5.77
CA SER A 82 1.85 6.97 5.49
C SER A 82 2.04 8.25 6.29
N LYS A 83 1.62 9.37 5.70
CA LYS A 83 1.47 10.65 6.40
C LYS A 83 -0.03 10.88 6.61
N LEU A 84 -0.59 10.28 7.65
CA LEU A 84 -2.00 10.42 7.99
C LEU A 84 -2.17 11.42 9.13
N LEU A 85 -3.23 12.23 9.05
CA LEU A 85 -3.68 13.03 10.20
C LEU A 85 -4.29 12.11 11.27
N PRO A 86 -4.35 12.54 12.54
CA PRO A 86 -4.93 11.74 13.62
C PRO A 86 -6.37 11.26 13.33
N GLU A 87 -7.22 12.12 12.77
CA GLU A 87 -8.62 11.79 12.43
C GLU A 87 -8.71 10.68 11.35
N GLU A 88 -7.75 10.66 10.42
CA GLU A 88 -7.67 9.66 9.37
C GLU A 88 -7.23 8.30 9.92
N LEU A 89 -6.36 8.31 10.93
CA LEU A 89 -5.97 7.10 11.67
C LEU A 89 -7.15 6.49 12.44
N GLU A 90 -8.01 7.32 13.03
CA GLU A 90 -9.21 6.83 13.71
C GLU A 90 -10.16 6.11 12.74
N SER A 91 -10.45 6.74 11.61
CA SER A 91 -11.24 6.14 10.52
C SER A 91 -10.61 4.84 10.02
N PHE A 92 -9.28 4.83 9.88
CA PHE A 92 -8.53 3.64 9.51
C PHE A 92 -8.77 2.48 10.49
N PHE A 93 -8.63 2.72 11.81
CA PHE A 93 -8.81 1.67 12.81
C PHE A 93 -10.24 1.12 12.87
N ILE A 94 -11.25 1.98 12.67
CA ILE A 94 -12.66 1.58 12.59
C ILE A 94 -12.88 0.61 11.42
N ASN A 95 -12.36 0.96 10.23
CA ASN A 95 -12.49 0.12 9.04
C ASN A 95 -11.68 -1.18 9.16
N TRP A 96 -10.46 -1.11 9.74
CA TRP A 96 -9.59 -2.27 9.92
C TRP A 96 -10.25 -3.38 10.74
N LYS A 97 -11.00 -3.01 11.78
CA LYS A 97 -11.73 -3.96 12.64
C LYS A 97 -12.66 -4.90 11.85
N ASN A 98 -13.23 -4.42 10.74
CA ASN A 98 -14.28 -5.11 9.98
C ASN A 98 -13.75 -6.07 8.90
N ARG A 99 -12.44 -6.18 8.71
CA ARG A 99 -11.88 -7.07 7.68
C ARG A 99 -11.94 -8.54 8.04
N THR A 100 -11.94 -9.37 7.00
CA THR A 100 -11.95 -10.84 7.10
C THR A 100 -10.63 -11.38 7.68
N SER A 101 -9.49 -10.82 7.28
CA SER A 101 -8.18 -11.23 7.82
C SER A 101 -7.96 -10.65 9.22
N LYS A 102 -7.78 -11.53 10.22
CA LYS A 102 -7.46 -11.18 11.62
C LYS A 102 -5.96 -11.31 11.94
N LYS A 103 -5.10 -11.26 10.92
CA LYS A 103 -3.65 -11.33 11.08
C LYS A 103 -3.06 -9.99 11.56
N SER A 104 -1.85 -10.04 12.12
CA SER A 104 -1.13 -8.88 12.62
C SER A 104 -0.89 -7.85 11.53
N LEU A 105 -1.18 -6.58 11.82
CA LEU A 105 -0.84 -5.44 10.98
C LEU A 105 0.53 -4.88 11.37
N SER A 106 1.39 -4.64 10.38
CA SER A 106 2.53 -3.73 10.53
C SER A 106 2.19 -2.41 9.84
N LEU A 107 2.13 -1.32 10.62
CA LEU A 107 1.84 0.05 10.14
C LEU A 107 2.94 1.00 10.62
N MET A 108 3.52 1.78 9.70
CA MET A 108 4.47 2.85 10.02
C MET A 108 3.85 4.21 9.70
N VAL A 109 3.54 4.98 10.75
CA VAL A 109 3.04 6.36 10.64
C VAL A 109 4.23 7.31 10.72
N ILE A 110 4.42 8.14 9.69
CA ILE A 110 5.49 9.13 9.65
C ILE A 110 4.86 10.50 9.93
N ASN A 111 5.11 11.03 11.12
CA ASN A 111 4.71 12.40 11.48
C ASN A 111 5.71 13.41 10.89
N ASN A 112 5.20 14.53 10.36
CA ASN A 112 6.02 15.60 9.77
C ASN A 112 7.00 16.29 10.76
N GLY A 113 7.01 15.89 12.04
CA GLY A 113 7.91 16.44 13.08
C GLY A 113 9.16 15.61 13.38
N ILE A 114 9.37 14.46 12.74
CA ILE A 114 10.55 13.61 12.98
C ILE A 114 11.56 13.85 11.88
N ASP A 115 12.74 14.32 12.27
CA ASP A 115 13.89 14.48 11.39
C ASP A 115 14.22 13.14 10.71
N VAL A 116 14.34 13.15 9.39
CA VAL A 116 14.57 11.98 8.53
C VAL A 116 15.84 11.22 8.92
N ASN A 117 16.71 11.85 9.72
CA ASN A 117 17.93 11.28 10.28
C ASN A 117 17.69 10.22 11.39
N GLU A 118 16.56 10.20 12.10
CA GLU A 118 16.30 9.16 13.13
C GLU A 118 15.85 7.81 12.54
N ILE A 119 15.26 7.81 11.34
CA ILE A 119 14.70 6.61 10.70
C ILE A 119 15.78 5.63 10.23
N ARG A 120 17.04 6.07 10.10
CA ARG A 120 18.17 5.22 9.64
C ARG A 120 18.72 4.27 10.70
N SER A 121 18.09 4.16 11.87
CA SER A 121 18.57 3.35 13.00
C SER A 121 17.84 2.02 13.24
N TYR A 122 16.88 1.63 12.39
CA TYR A 122 16.16 0.34 12.48
C TYR A 122 16.22 -0.46 11.18
#